data_AF-A0A959JBS4-F1
#
_entry.id   AF-A0A959JBS4-F1
#
_cell.length_a   1.000
_cell.length_b   1.000
_cell.length_c   1.000
_cell.angle_alpha   90.00
_cell.angle_beta   90.00
_cell.angle_gamma   90.00
#
_symmetry.space_group_name_H-M   'P 1'
#
loop_
_entity.id
_entity.type
_entity.pdbx_description
1 polymer ?
#
loop_
_entity_poly.entity_id
_entity_poly.type
_entity_poly.pdbx_seq_one_letter_code
_entity_poly.pdbx_strand_id
1 'polypeptide(L)'
;MSRRPYKTTGCFRFFLLIVILAPLAYLVASYVNGEDGIGNLKRLLHIEPREVTTTTPVQTDNVDILKEQLRIKDARVEELMKENEKLKQDLKDMEALLDKMHETPDSGQ
;
A
#
# COMPACT_ATOMS: atom_id res chain seq x y z
N MET A 1 12.18 42.10 -18.85
CA MET A 1 12.05 41.86 -17.40
C MET A 1 13.03 40.78 -16.97
N SER A 2 14.01 41.11 -16.11
CA SER A 2 15.03 40.16 -15.63
C SER A 2 14.41 39.22 -14.61
N ARG A 3 14.35 37.92 -14.92
CA ARG A 3 13.94 36.88 -13.97
C ARG A 3 15.10 36.64 -13.00
N ARG A 4 15.08 37.28 -11.84
CA ARG A 4 16.05 36.98 -10.77
C ARG A 4 15.73 35.60 -10.19
N PRO A 5 16.69 34.66 -10.12
CA PRO A 5 16.43 33.36 -9.51
C PRO A 5 16.18 33.53 -8.01
N TYR A 6 15.07 32.96 -7.54
CA TYR A 6 14.73 32.96 -6.12
C TYR A 6 15.83 32.23 -5.34
N LYS A 7 16.51 32.94 -4.43
CA LYS A 7 17.48 32.35 -3.52
C LYS A 7 16.72 31.60 -2.42
N THR A 8 16.62 30.28 -2.56
CA THR A 8 16.06 29.43 -1.50
C THR A 8 17.04 29.37 -0.33
N THR A 9 16.58 29.77 0.84
CA THR A 9 17.35 29.71 2.10
C THR A 9 17.44 28.26 2.57
N GLY A 10 18.48 27.91 3.34
CA GLY A 10 18.66 26.53 3.85
C GLY A 10 17.46 26.01 4.65
N CYS A 11 16.80 26.90 5.40
CA CYS A 11 15.57 26.60 6.12
C CYS A 11 14.42 26.18 5.19
N PHE A 12 14.26 26.85 4.04
CA PHE A 12 13.22 26.49 3.06
C PHE A 12 13.47 25.10 2.44
N ARG A 13 14.74 24.74 2.17
CA ARG A 13 15.09 23.39 1.69
C ARG A 13 14.74 22.32 2.73
N PHE A 14 14.98 22.58 4.02
CA PHE A 14 14.61 21.67 5.09
C PHE A 14 13.09 21.52 5.22
N PHE A 15 12.35 22.62 5.09
CA PHE A 15 10.89 22.60 5.13
C PHE A 15 10.30 21.77 3.97
N LEU A 16 10.85 21.92 2.77
CA LEU A 16 10.45 21.09 1.62
C LEU A 16 10.69 19.60 1.86
N LEU A 17 11.81 19.24 2.51
CA LEU A 17 12.08 17.85 2.87
C LEU A 17 11.03 17.32 3.86
N ILE A 18 10.69 18.07 4.90
CA ILE A 18 9.66 17.63 5.86
C ILE A 18 8.30 17.47 5.20
N VAL A 19 7.91 18.39 4.32
CA VAL A 19 6.63 18.33 3.61
C VAL A 19 6.50 17.05 2.78
N ILE A 20 7.59 16.52 2.25
CA ILE A 20 7.62 15.25 1.51
C ILE A 20 7.79 14.07 2.48
N LEU A 21 8.67 14.17 3.46
CA LEU A 21 9.03 13.05 4.34
C LEU A 21 7.92 12.72 5.33
N ALA A 22 7.17 13.71 5.81
CA ALA A 22 6.07 13.50 6.75
C ALA A 22 4.97 12.59 6.20
N PRO A 23 4.40 12.81 5.00
CA PRO A 23 3.42 11.87 4.45
C PRO A 23 4.04 10.50 4.15
N LEU A 24 5.29 10.42 3.67
CA LEU A 24 5.94 9.13 3.49
C LEU A 24 6.10 8.35 4.80
N ALA A 25 6.55 9.00 5.87
CA ALA A 25 6.69 8.39 7.18
C ALA A 25 5.33 7.92 7.73
N TYR A 26 4.28 8.70 7.49
CA TYR A 26 2.91 8.31 7.84
C TYR A 26 2.46 7.05 7.09
N LEU A 27 2.72 6.95 5.78
CA LEU A 27 2.43 5.73 5.01
C LEU A 27 3.17 4.51 5.57
N VAL A 28 4.46 4.64 5.88
CA VAL A 28 5.26 3.54 6.42
C VAL A 28 4.73 3.09 7.77
N ALA A 29 4.45 4.02 8.67
CA ALA A 29 3.88 3.71 9.98
C ALA A 29 2.51 3.03 9.87
N SER A 30 1.66 3.53 8.98
CA SER A 30 0.33 2.97 8.73
C SER A 30 0.40 1.56 8.13
N TYR A 31 1.35 1.30 7.22
CA TYR A 31 1.58 -0.03 6.65
C TYR A 31 2.00 -1.06 7.72
N VAL A 32 2.89 -0.68 8.64
CA VAL A 32 3.32 -1.56 9.75
C VAL A 32 2.18 -1.85 10.72
N ASN A 33 1.28 -0.90 10.95
CA ASN A 33 0.11 -1.07 11.81
C ASN A 33 -1.07 -1.78 11.13
N GLY A 34 -0.97 -2.10 9.84
CA GLY A 34 -2.06 -2.71 9.07
C GLY A 34 -3.20 -1.74 8.74
N GLU A 35 -2.99 -0.44 8.88
CA GLU A 35 -3.95 0.62 8.53
C GLU A 35 -3.78 1.04 7.04
N ASP A 36 -4.88 1.51 6.43
CA ASP A 36 -4.88 1.98 5.04
C ASP A 36 -4.41 3.44 4.95
N GLY A 37 -3.09 3.64 5.04
CA GLY A 37 -2.46 4.96 5.11
C GLY A 37 -2.71 5.84 3.87
N ILE A 38 -2.86 5.23 2.70
CA ILE A 38 -3.17 5.94 1.45
C ILE A 38 -4.63 6.42 1.48
N GLY A 39 -5.56 5.58 1.93
CA GLY A 39 -6.97 5.93 2.09
C GLY A 39 -7.17 7.08 3.08
N ASN A 40 -6.49 7.03 4.23
CA ASN A 40 -6.60 8.09 5.24
C ASN A 40 -5.93 9.40 4.80
N LEU A 41 -4.79 9.32 4.10
CA LEU A 41 -4.12 10.50 3.54
C LEU A 41 -4.97 11.22 2.48
N LYS A 42 -5.69 10.46 1.63
CA LYS A 42 -6.64 11.03 0.66
C LYS A 42 -7.79 11.79 1.34
N ARG A 43 -8.32 11.26 2.44
CA ARG A 43 -9.35 11.92 3.26
C ARG A 43 -8.82 13.18 3.94
N LEU A 44 -7.64 13.10 4.56
CA LEU A 44 -6.99 14.22 5.25
C LEU A 44 -6.65 15.39 4.31
N LEU A 45 -6.19 15.07 3.10
CA LEU A 45 -5.85 16.08 2.09
C LEU A 45 -7.07 16.62 1.32
N HIS A 46 -8.30 16.17 1.64
CA HIS A 46 -9.53 16.54 0.93
C HIS A 46 -9.40 16.43 -0.61
N ILE A 47 -8.59 15.49 -1.12
CA ILE A 47 -8.46 15.19 -2.56
C ILE A 47 -9.58 14.22 -2.98
N GLU A 48 -10.73 14.31 -2.33
CA GLU A 48 -11.97 13.80 -2.91
C GLU A 48 -12.52 14.89 -3.84
N PRO A 49 -12.97 14.55 -5.07
CA PRO A 49 -13.74 15.49 -5.86
C PRO A 49 -14.95 15.91 -5.04
N ARG A 50 -14.99 17.19 -4.67
CA ARG A 50 -16.08 17.83 -3.95
C ARG A 50 -17.37 17.71 -4.77
N GLU A 51 -18.19 16.70 -4.49
CA GLU A 51 -19.63 16.85 -4.69
C GLU A 51 -20.14 17.74 -3.55
N VAL A 52 -20.54 18.94 -3.91
CA VAL A 52 -21.13 19.93 -3.01
C VAL A 52 -22.51 19.41 -2.63
N THR A 53 -22.73 18.96 -1.39
CA THR A 53 -24.08 19.05 -0.81
C THR A 53 -24.06 19.21 0.71
N THR A 54 -24.38 20.45 1.10
CA THR A 54 -25.09 20.92 2.29
C THR A 54 -25.81 19.84 3.11
N THR A 55 -25.46 19.75 4.41
CA THR A 55 -26.24 19.26 5.58
C THR A 55 -27.40 18.27 5.37
N THR A 56 -27.14 16.98 5.71
CA THR A 56 -28.03 15.91 6.26
C THR A 56 -29.27 15.44 5.45
N PRO A 57 -29.80 14.19 5.61
CA PRO A 57 -29.24 12.94 6.17
C PRO A 57 -29.54 11.69 5.30
N VAL A 58 -28.58 10.93 4.74
CA VAL A 58 -28.83 9.54 4.27
C VAL A 58 -27.55 8.69 4.38
N GLN A 59 -27.40 7.98 5.50
CA GLN A 59 -26.31 7.04 5.74
C GLN A 59 -26.58 5.64 5.14
N THR A 60 -27.71 5.41 4.47
CA THR A 60 -28.13 4.06 4.06
C THR A 60 -27.48 3.58 2.77
N ASP A 61 -27.41 4.43 1.73
CA ASP A 61 -26.87 4.02 0.42
C ASP A 61 -25.37 3.72 0.46
N ASN A 62 -24.64 4.41 1.34
CA ASN A 62 -23.21 4.19 1.53
C ASN A 62 -22.91 2.84 2.20
N VAL A 63 -23.81 2.34 3.07
CA VAL A 63 -23.59 1.08 3.81
C VAL A 63 -23.72 -0.14 2.90
N ASP A 64 -24.68 -0.13 1.97
CA ASP A 64 -24.87 -1.25 1.05
C ASP A 64 -23.77 -1.30 -0.03
N ILE A 65 -23.31 -0.14 -0.50
CA ILE A 65 -22.12 -0.04 -1.37
C ILE A 65 -20.87 -0.51 -0.63
N LEU A 66 -20.70 -0.15 0.65
CA LEU A 66 -19.58 -0.63 1.47
C LEU A 66 -19.62 -2.14 1.70
N LYS A 67 -20.80 -2.73 1.93
CA LYS A 67 -20.95 -4.18 2.10
C LYS A 67 -20.55 -4.94 0.84
N GLU A 68 -20.98 -4.48 -0.33
CA GLU A 68 -20.60 -5.15 -1.58
C GLU A 68 -19.09 -5.01 -1.86
N GLN A 69 -18.50 -3.84 -1.58
CA GLN A 69 -17.05 -3.69 -1.65
C GLN A 69 -16.30 -4.56 -0.63
N LEU A 70 -16.83 -4.73 0.57
CA LEU A 70 -16.26 -5.65 1.56
C LEU A 70 -16.30 -7.08 1.03
N ARG A 71 -17.43 -7.52 0.50
CA ARG A 71 -17.61 -8.87 -0.05
C ARG A 71 -16.66 -9.16 -1.21
N ILE A 72 -16.47 -8.19 -2.10
CA ILE A 72 -15.51 -8.28 -3.22
C ILE A 72 -14.07 -8.33 -2.69
N LYS A 73 -13.73 -7.52 -1.70
CA LYS A 73 -12.40 -7.51 -1.08
C LYS A 73 -12.12 -8.82 -0.33
N ASP A 74 -13.08 -9.35 0.42
CA ASP A 74 -12.94 -10.61 1.15
C ASP A 74 -12.69 -11.77 0.18
N ALA A 75 -13.43 -11.83 -0.93
CA ALA A 75 -13.20 -12.81 -1.98
C ALA A 75 -11.80 -12.69 -2.60
N ARG A 76 -11.32 -11.46 -2.80
CA ARG A 76 -9.97 -11.18 -3.32
C ARG A 76 -8.88 -11.57 -2.32
N VAL A 77 -9.10 -11.34 -1.03
CA VAL A 77 -8.19 -11.73 0.04
C VAL A 77 -8.08 -13.25 0.13
N GLU A 78 -9.20 -13.96 0.04
CA GLU A 78 -9.22 -15.43 0.04
C GLU A 78 -8.47 -16.01 -1.18
N GLU A 79 -8.70 -15.45 -2.36
CA GLU A 79 -7.96 -15.81 -3.58
C GLU A 79 -6.45 -15.58 -3.41
N LEU A 80 -6.05 -14.39 -2.93
CA LEU A 80 -4.65 -14.05 -2.69
C LEU A 80 -3.99 -14.90 -1.61
N MET A 81 -4.73 -15.28 -0.57
CA MET A 81 -4.22 -16.19 0.47
C MET A 81 -3.97 -17.59 -0.11
N LYS A 82 -4.89 -18.10 -0.91
CA LYS A 82 -4.76 -19.40 -1.57
C LYS A 82 -3.61 -19.42 -2.58
N GLU A 83 -3.43 -18.34 -3.34
CA GLU A 83 -2.27 -18.18 -4.22
C GLU A 83 -0.96 -18.14 -3.43
N ASN A 84 -0.91 -17.41 -2.30
CA ASN A 84 0.28 -17.38 -1.44
C ASN A 84 0.61 -18.76 -0.85
N GLU A 85 -0.39 -19.51 -0.38
CA GLU A 85 -0.17 -20.88 0.09
C GLU A 85 0.36 -21.78 -1.02
N LYS A 86 -0.21 -21.68 -2.22
CA LYS A 86 0.26 -22.44 -3.37
C LYS A 86 1.70 -22.08 -3.75
N LEU A 87 2.02 -20.78 -3.83
CA LEU A 87 3.38 -20.32 -4.11
C LEU A 87 4.37 -20.78 -3.04
N LYS A 88 3.96 -20.78 -1.77
CA LYS A 88 4.80 -21.25 -0.66
C LYS A 88 5.03 -22.76 -0.74
N GLN A 89 4.04 -23.52 -1.19
CA GLN A 89 4.15 -24.95 -1.42
C GLN A 89 5.07 -25.25 -2.62
N ASP A 90 4.91 -24.54 -3.73
CA ASP A 90 5.77 -24.66 -4.91
C ASP A 90 7.23 -24.31 -4.56
N LEU A 91 7.46 -23.26 -3.77
CA LEU A 91 8.79 -22.92 -3.27
C LEU A 91 9.40 -24.04 -2.43
N LYS A 92 8.61 -24.63 -1.53
CA LYS A 92 9.06 -25.73 -0.68
C LYS A 92 9.39 -26.99 -1.49
N ASP A 93 8.60 -27.28 -2.52
CA ASP A 93 8.83 -28.42 -3.41
C ASP A 93 10.08 -28.19 -4.28
N MET A 94 10.27 -26.96 -4.77
CA MET A 94 11.48 -26.57 -5.50
C MET A 94 12.73 -26.61 -4.60
N GLU A 95 12.61 -26.16 -3.35
CA GLU A 95 13.69 -26.22 -2.35
C GLU A 95 14.04 -27.67 -2.01
N ALA A 96 13.04 -28.54 -1.82
CA ALA A 96 13.26 -29.97 -1.61
C ALA A 96 13.87 -30.68 -2.83
N LEU A 97 13.55 -30.23 -4.05
CA LEU A 97 14.20 -30.70 -5.28
C LEU A 97 15.65 -30.24 -5.38
N LEU A 98 15.94 -28.99 -5.02
CA LEU A 98 17.29 -28.46 -4.98
C LEU A 98 18.12 -29.20 -3.93
N ASP A 99 17.58 -29.42 -2.73
CA ASP A 99 18.25 -30.20 -1.68
C ASP A 99 18.51 -31.63 -2.15
N LYS A 100 17.55 -32.30 -2.79
CA LYS A 100 17.77 -33.63 -3.38
C LYS A 100 18.84 -33.66 -4.47
N MET A 101 18.92 -32.63 -5.30
CA MET A 101 19.97 -32.50 -6.31
C MET A 101 21.34 -32.16 -5.69
N HIS A 102 21.36 -31.48 -4.55
CA HIS A 102 22.57 -31.18 -3.80
C HIS A 102 23.03 -32.37 -2.93
N GLU A 103 22.11 -33.23 -2.51
CA GLU A 103 22.37 -34.49 -1.79
C GLU A 103 22.81 -35.63 -2.71
N THR A 104 22.55 -35.59 -4.02
CA THR A 104 23.22 -36.50 -4.96
C THR A 104 24.69 -36.07 -5.06
N PRO A 105 25.61 -36.76 -4.37
CA PRO A 105 27.01 -36.41 -4.48
C PRO A 105 27.48 -36.92 -5.84
N ASP A 106 28.27 -36.10 -6.52
CA ASP A 106 29.56 -36.51 -7.05
C ASP A 106 29.72 -38.03 -7.32
N SER A 107 28.96 -38.56 -8.28
CA SER A 107 29.26 -39.82 -8.94
C SER A 107 30.12 -39.47 -10.15
N GLY A 108 31.39 -39.11 -9.89
CA GLY A 108 32.12 -38.29 -10.84
C GLY A 108 33.66 -38.33 -10.82
N GLN A 109 34.29 -39.43 -10.40
CA GLN A 109 35.72 -39.85 -10.52
C GLN A 109 36.56 -39.83 -9.24
#